data_AF-A0A9C7SHK1-F1
#
_entry.id   AF-A0A9C7SHK1-F1
#
_cell.length_a   1.000
_cell.length_b   1.000
_cell.length_c   1.000
_cell.angle_alpha   90.00
_cell.angle_beta   90.00
_cell.angle_gamma   90.00
#
_symmetry.space_group_name_H-M   'P 1'
#
loop_
_entity.id
_entity.type
_entity.pdbx_description
1 polymer ?
#
loop_
_entity_poly.entity_id
_entity_poly.type
_entity_poly.pdbx_seq_one_letter_code
_entity_poly.pdbx_strand_id
1 'polypeptide(L)'
;MERRCVVCHGCYDAPCQLKLSSNEGLQRGGTEELVYDYKRITPVQPTRLFVDARSTAQWRSRGFTSVLNEGGQQTAEENLKNSVLYRLLRLKQQHPQPDSDQLPDSFTLELNRKQTCPTLESVDRFSREHPLWGMPYAMPNLPQQEYRTLVSWLAQGAKAPAPAGPSITVLPQINQWENFLNQSSSKQRLVSRYLYEHLFHAHIHFAGSPVREFYRLVRSTTPSGQPIDEIPTV
;
A
#
# COMPACT_ATOMS: atom_id res chain seq x y z
N MET A 1 10.97 5.17 -4.33
CA MET A 1 10.19 4.69 -3.16
C MET A 1 10.84 3.49 -2.48
N GLU A 2 11.26 2.46 -3.21
CA GLU A 2 11.71 1.18 -2.66
C GLU A 2 12.91 1.24 -1.68
N ARG A 3 13.90 2.10 -1.92
CA ARG A 3 15.14 2.10 -1.11
C ARG A 3 15.02 2.68 0.30
N ARG A 4 14.00 3.50 0.58
CA ARG A 4 13.88 4.26 1.84
C ARG A 4 12.48 4.23 2.41
N CYS A 5 11.46 4.49 1.59
CA CYS A 5 10.09 4.59 2.07
C CYS A 5 9.53 3.20 2.41
N VAL A 6 9.75 2.21 1.55
CA VAL A 6 9.21 0.84 1.73
C VAL A 6 9.80 0.12 2.94
N VAL A 7 11.00 0.50 3.40
CA VAL A 7 11.59 -0.05 4.63
C VAL A 7 10.69 0.23 5.85
N CYS A 8 10.09 1.42 5.92
CA CYS A 8 9.15 1.78 6.99
C CYS A 8 7.69 1.52 6.61
N HIS A 9 7.37 1.51 5.31
CA HIS A 9 6.00 1.48 4.77
C HIS A 9 5.71 0.23 3.90
N GLY A 10 6.35 -0.91 4.21
CA GLY A 10 6.25 -2.14 3.42
C GLY A 10 5.17 -3.12 3.90
N CYS A 11 4.83 -3.08 5.19
CA CYS A 11 3.88 -3.96 5.86
C CYS A 11 2.59 -3.22 6.26
N TYR A 12 1.61 -3.95 6.77
CA TYR A 12 0.36 -3.35 7.25
C TYR A 12 0.51 -2.69 8.64
N ASP A 13 1.53 -3.03 9.43
CA ASP A 13 1.81 -2.37 10.71
C ASP A 13 2.60 -1.05 10.58
N ALA A 14 2.94 -0.68 9.34
CA ALA A 14 3.64 0.55 9.03
C ALA A 14 2.98 1.76 9.73
N PRO A 15 3.73 2.84 10.02
CA PRO A 15 3.15 4.06 10.57
C PRO A 15 1.95 4.52 9.75
N CYS A 16 0.85 4.81 10.43
CA CYS A 16 -0.44 5.16 9.83
C CYS A 16 -1.04 4.09 8.90
N GLN A 17 -0.64 2.83 9.02
CA GLN A 17 -0.86 1.77 8.01
C GLN A 17 -0.50 2.19 6.58
N LEU A 18 0.29 3.26 6.37
CA LEU A 18 0.55 3.77 5.03
C LEU A 18 1.47 2.79 4.32
N LYS A 19 1.02 2.24 3.19
CA LYS A 19 1.75 1.23 2.42
C LYS A 19 2.27 1.84 1.13
N LEU A 20 3.58 1.95 0.99
CA LEU A 20 4.25 2.59 -0.14
C LEU A 20 4.91 1.60 -1.10
N SER A 21 4.67 0.30 -0.90
CA SER A 21 5.19 -0.78 -1.75
C SER A 21 4.35 -1.03 -3.00
N SER A 22 3.18 -0.41 -3.15
CA SER A 22 2.35 -0.50 -4.35
C SER A 22 1.54 0.79 -4.55
N ASN A 23 1.04 1.00 -5.77
CA ASN A 23 0.19 2.14 -6.08
C ASN A 23 -1.13 2.10 -5.30
N GLU A 24 -1.69 0.92 -5.08
CA GLU A 24 -2.96 0.73 -4.37
C GLU A 24 -2.81 0.98 -2.88
N GLY A 25 -1.65 0.64 -2.31
CA GLY A 25 -1.29 1.04 -0.94
C GLY A 25 -1.21 2.55 -0.79
N LEU A 26 -0.63 3.24 -1.78
CA LEU A 26 -0.53 4.69 -1.79
C LEU A 26 -1.90 5.36 -1.96
N GLN A 27 -2.73 4.86 -2.88
CA GLN A 27 -4.09 5.36 -3.12
C GLN A 27 -5.04 5.08 -1.95
N ARG A 28 -4.86 3.95 -1.25
CA ARG A 28 -5.57 3.68 0.01
C ARG A 28 -5.35 4.80 1.01
N GLY A 29 -4.11 5.30 1.13
CA GLY A 29 -3.73 6.34 2.08
C GLY A 29 -3.40 5.79 3.46
N GLY A 30 -3.55 6.62 4.48
CA GLY A 30 -3.21 6.29 5.87
C GLY A 30 -4.40 6.35 6.82
N THR A 31 -4.28 5.72 7.98
CA THR A 31 -5.25 5.73 9.08
C THR A 31 -4.52 5.63 10.42
N GLU A 32 -5.10 6.16 11.50
CA GLU A 32 -4.52 6.05 12.85
C GLU A 32 -4.82 4.69 13.52
N GLU A 33 -5.71 3.88 12.93
CA GLU A 33 -6.07 2.57 13.47
C GLU A 33 -4.84 1.65 13.55
N LEU A 34 -4.66 0.96 14.68
CA LEU A 34 -3.57 0.01 14.87
C LEU A 34 -3.95 -1.36 14.29
N VAL A 35 -3.06 -1.98 13.51
CA VAL A 35 -3.29 -3.38 13.09
C VAL A 35 -3.13 -4.31 14.29
N TYR A 36 -2.02 -4.18 15.00
CA TYR A 36 -1.73 -4.94 16.22
C TYR A 36 -1.98 -4.06 17.45
N ASP A 37 -3.10 -4.29 18.12
CA ASP A 37 -3.42 -3.67 19.41
C ASP A 37 -3.57 -4.77 20.46
N TYR A 38 -2.63 -4.80 21.41
CA TYR A 38 -2.59 -5.81 22.48
C TYR A 38 -3.78 -5.73 23.45
N LYS A 39 -4.48 -4.59 23.49
CA LYS A 39 -5.67 -4.40 24.35
C LYS A 39 -6.94 -4.92 23.69
N ARG A 40 -6.89 -5.23 22.39
CA ARG A 40 -8.06 -5.60 21.61
C ARG A 40 -8.50 -7.02 21.92
N ILE A 41 -9.72 -7.16 22.44
CA ILE A 41 -10.35 -8.45 22.77
C ILE A 41 -11.36 -8.94 21.72
N THR A 42 -11.65 -8.11 20.70
CA THR A 42 -12.55 -8.45 19.59
C THR A 42 -11.82 -8.35 18.25
N PRO A 43 -12.18 -9.16 17.23
CA PRO A 43 -11.58 -9.02 15.91
C PRO A 43 -11.78 -7.61 15.34
N VAL A 44 -10.74 -7.09 14.68
CA VAL A 44 -10.85 -5.87 13.85
C VAL A 44 -11.16 -6.25 12.42
N GLN A 45 -11.82 -5.35 11.70
CA GLN A 45 -11.99 -5.52 10.26
C GLN A 45 -10.62 -5.44 9.55
N PRO A 46 -10.25 -6.44 8.75
CA PRO A 46 -8.98 -6.43 8.03
C PRO A 46 -8.96 -5.34 6.95
N THR A 47 -7.75 -4.89 6.60
CA THR A 47 -7.51 -3.78 5.66
C THR A 47 -6.64 -4.21 4.47
N ARG A 48 -6.65 -5.50 4.11
CA ARG A 48 -5.85 -6.05 3.02
C ARG A 48 -6.27 -5.42 1.68
N LEU A 49 -5.27 -4.96 0.92
CA LEU A 49 -5.48 -4.44 -0.42
C LEU A 49 -6.16 -5.49 -1.31
N PHE A 50 -7.05 -5.04 -2.20
CA PHE A 50 -7.83 -5.85 -3.16
C PHE A 50 -8.86 -6.82 -2.57
N VAL A 51 -8.73 -7.17 -1.28
CA VAL A 51 -9.62 -8.12 -0.61
C VAL A 51 -10.69 -7.39 0.18
N ASP A 52 -10.29 -6.49 1.09
CA ASP A 52 -11.21 -5.90 2.06
C ASP A 52 -11.85 -4.59 1.57
N ALA A 53 -11.26 -3.95 0.56
CA ALA A 53 -11.87 -2.91 -0.26
C ALA A 53 -11.21 -2.82 -1.64
N ARG A 54 -11.99 -2.40 -2.64
CA ARG A 54 -11.66 -2.43 -4.07
C ARG A 54 -11.59 -1.05 -4.72
N SER A 55 -11.94 0.01 -4.00
CA SER A 55 -11.85 1.38 -4.50
C SER A 55 -11.36 2.34 -3.42
N THR A 56 -10.81 3.48 -3.84
CA THR A 56 -10.41 4.57 -2.94
C THR A 56 -11.60 5.04 -2.10
N ALA A 57 -12.79 5.19 -2.70
CA ALA A 57 -14.00 5.58 -1.98
C ALA A 57 -14.37 4.61 -0.83
N GLN A 58 -14.22 3.30 -1.03
CA GLN A 58 -14.42 2.30 0.03
C GLN A 58 -13.37 2.41 1.14
N TRP A 59 -12.13 2.81 0.82
CA TRP A 59 -11.13 3.09 1.85
C TRP A 59 -11.45 4.35 2.66
N ARG A 60 -11.97 5.40 2.01
CA ARG A 60 -12.42 6.63 2.68
C ARG A 60 -13.54 6.33 3.68
N SER A 61 -14.53 5.52 3.30
CA SER A 61 -15.60 5.11 4.23
C SER A 61 -15.12 4.24 5.39
N ARG A 62 -13.94 3.63 5.27
CA ARG A 62 -13.25 2.87 6.32
C ARG A 62 -12.27 3.72 7.14
N GLY A 63 -12.30 5.05 7.02
CA GLY A 63 -11.48 5.95 7.84
C GLY A 63 -10.03 6.09 7.37
N PHE A 64 -9.71 5.73 6.13
CA PHE A 64 -8.43 6.06 5.52
C PHE A 64 -8.48 7.43 4.85
N THR A 65 -7.45 8.24 5.08
CA THR A 65 -7.30 9.58 4.49
C THR A 65 -6.25 9.56 3.39
N SER A 66 -6.50 10.30 2.30
CA SER A 66 -5.54 10.39 1.20
C SER A 66 -4.24 11.07 1.60
N VAL A 67 -3.14 10.60 1.02
CA VAL A 67 -1.82 11.28 1.09
C VAL A 67 -1.45 11.98 -0.22
N LEU A 68 -2.31 11.85 -1.24
CA LEU A 68 -2.20 12.43 -2.57
C LEU A 68 -3.34 13.42 -2.83
N ASN A 69 -3.21 14.22 -3.90
CA ASN A 69 -4.30 15.04 -4.38
C ASN A 69 -5.37 14.18 -5.08
N GLU A 70 -6.55 14.04 -4.47
CA GLU A 70 -7.71 13.34 -5.06
C GLU A 70 -8.78 14.28 -5.62
N GLY A 71 -8.65 15.59 -5.38
CA GLY A 71 -9.68 16.58 -5.70
C GLY A 71 -9.23 17.63 -6.73
N GLY A 72 -10.20 18.42 -7.19
CA GLY A 72 -9.96 19.65 -7.96
C GLY A 72 -9.23 19.45 -9.29
N GLN A 73 -8.52 20.50 -9.72
CA GLN A 73 -7.74 20.50 -10.95
C GLN A 73 -6.44 19.71 -10.75
N GLN A 74 -6.11 18.83 -11.69
CA GLN A 74 -4.89 18.01 -11.67
C GLN A 74 -3.70 18.75 -12.29
N THR A 75 -3.47 20.00 -11.85
CA THR A 75 -2.28 20.77 -12.25
C THR A 75 -1.08 20.38 -11.38
N ALA A 76 0.13 20.63 -11.89
CA ALA A 76 1.35 20.34 -11.15
C ALA A 76 1.39 21.02 -9.76
N GLU A 77 0.90 22.26 -9.68
CA GLU A 77 0.86 23.01 -8.43
C GLU A 77 -0.15 22.44 -7.43
N GLU A 78 -1.38 22.19 -7.86
CA GLU A 78 -2.44 21.65 -6.99
C GLU A 78 -2.11 20.22 -6.53
N ASN A 79 -1.49 19.40 -7.39
CA ASN A 79 -1.04 18.06 -7.03
C ASN A 79 -0.02 18.06 -5.89
N LEU A 80 0.89 19.02 -5.88
CA LEU A 80 1.86 19.18 -4.81
C LEU A 80 1.22 19.79 -3.57
N LYS A 81 0.47 20.89 -3.73
CA LYS A 81 -0.18 21.62 -2.63
C LYS A 81 -1.12 20.74 -1.81
N ASN A 82 -1.85 19.85 -2.48
CA ASN A 82 -2.84 18.97 -1.86
C ASN A 82 -2.32 17.55 -1.57
N SER A 83 -1.01 17.30 -1.70
CA SER A 83 -0.40 16.03 -1.27
C SER A 83 0.26 16.17 0.10
N VAL A 84 -0.28 15.45 1.09
CA VAL A 84 0.36 15.28 2.40
C VAL A 84 1.75 14.66 2.25
N LEU A 85 1.89 13.67 1.35
CA LEU A 85 3.20 13.06 1.08
C LEU A 85 4.23 14.10 0.62
N TYR A 86 3.88 14.96 -0.33
CA TYR A 86 4.75 16.06 -0.75
C TYR A 86 5.06 17.01 0.41
N ARG A 87 4.05 17.41 1.18
CA ARG A 87 4.22 18.36 2.30
C ARG A 87 5.20 17.82 3.36
N LEU A 88 5.14 16.53 3.68
CA LEU A 88 6.09 15.90 4.61
C LEU A 88 7.51 15.77 4.02
N LEU A 89 7.64 15.52 2.72
CA LEU A 89 8.94 15.53 2.03
C LEU A 89 9.54 16.94 2.02
N ARG A 90 8.72 17.96 1.72
CA ARG A 90 9.13 19.37 1.72
C ARG A 90 9.51 19.83 3.13
N LEU A 91 8.77 19.42 4.16
CA LEU A 91 9.09 19.72 5.56
C LEU A 91 10.50 19.24 5.90
N LYS A 92 10.85 18.01 5.51
CA LYS A 92 12.20 17.47 5.70
C LYS A 92 13.26 18.28 4.95
N GLN A 93 12.93 18.75 3.75
CA GLN A 93 13.84 19.56 2.95
C GLN A 93 14.08 20.95 3.55
N GLN A 94 13.06 21.54 4.19
CA GLN A 94 13.14 22.85 4.85
C GLN A 94 13.82 22.78 6.23
N HIS A 95 13.63 21.65 6.91
CA HIS A 95 14.20 21.38 8.23
C HIS A 95 14.99 20.07 8.18
N PRO A 96 16.21 20.08 7.59
CA PRO A 96 17.04 18.90 7.50
C PRO A 96 17.35 18.34 8.89
N GLN A 97 17.68 17.05 8.95
CA GLN A 97 18.11 16.47 10.23
C GLN A 97 19.32 17.25 10.77
N PRO A 98 19.34 17.59 12.07
CA PRO A 98 20.52 18.17 12.69
C PRO A 98 21.74 17.28 12.49
N ASP A 99 22.88 17.89 12.22
CA ASP A 99 24.17 17.20 12.13
C ASP A 99 24.73 17.03 13.55
N SER A 100 24.13 16.09 14.29
CA SER A 100 24.48 15.75 15.66
C SER A 100 24.52 14.24 15.85
N ASP A 101 25.42 13.77 16.72
CA ASP A 101 25.58 12.33 17.00
C ASP A 101 24.31 11.70 17.60
N GLN A 102 23.47 12.50 18.25
CA GLN A 102 22.20 12.08 18.83
C GLN A 102 21.05 12.92 18.29
N LEU A 103 19.92 12.27 18.02
CA LEU A 103 18.68 12.94 17.68
C LEU A 103 18.14 13.72 18.89
N PRO A 104 17.63 14.95 18.71
CA PRO A 104 17.01 15.70 19.79
C PRO A 104 15.80 14.97 20.38
N ASP A 105 15.52 15.19 21.68
CA ASP A 105 14.39 14.59 22.42
C ASP A 105 13.00 14.89 21.80
N SER A 106 12.94 15.85 20.88
CA SER A 106 11.75 16.11 20.06
C SER A 106 11.31 14.94 19.19
N PHE A 107 12.19 13.96 18.92
CA PHE A 107 11.84 12.75 18.17
C PHE A 107 11.29 11.65 19.10
N THR A 108 10.17 11.05 18.70
CA THR A 108 9.54 9.93 19.42
C THR A 108 9.82 8.62 18.70
N LEU A 109 10.67 7.79 19.31
CA LEU A 109 11.14 6.50 18.76
C LEU A 109 10.70 5.29 19.60
N GLU A 110 9.80 5.51 20.56
CA GLU A 110 9.26 4.46 21.42
C GLU A 110 8.39 3.46 20.64
N LEU A 111 8.40 2.19 21.07
CA LEU A 111 7.66 1.10 20.42
C LEU A 111 6.13 1.29 20.49
N ASN A 112 5.64 1.94 21.54
CA ASN A 112 4.21 2.15 21.83
C ASN A 112 3.78 3.61 21.59
N ARG A 113 4.52 4.37 20.77
CA ARG A 113 4.18 5.75 20.47
C ARG A 113 2.78 5.86 19.85
N LYS A 114 2.07 6.94 20.16
CA LYS A 114 0.79 7.25 19.52
C LYS A 114 1.04 7.56 18.04
N GLN A 115 0.25 6.95 17.15
CA GLN A 115 0.28 7.27 15.72
C GLN A 115 -0.08 8.75 15.52
N THR A 116 0.66 9.44 14.65
CA THR A 116 0.35 10.82 14.26
C THR A 116 0.28 10.86 12.75
N CYS A 117 -0.94 10.93 12.23
CA CYS A 117 -1.23 10.74 10.81
C CYS A 117 -1.88 12.01 10.24
N PRO A 118 -1.06 13.04 9.89
CA PRO A 118 -1.62 14.30 9.43
C PRO A 118 -2.44 14.11 8.14
N THR A 119 -3.61 14.73 8.10
CA THR A 119 -4.46 14.82 6.90
C THR A 119 -4.15 16.11 6.14
N LEU A 120 -4.78 16.32 5.00
CA LEU A 120 -4.62 17.57 4.25
C LEU A 120 -5.04 18.80 5.07
N GLU A 121 -6.05 18.66 5.91
CA GLU A 121 -6.58 19.73 6.76
C GLU A 121 -5.65 20.01 7.96
N SER A 122 -4.96 18.99 8.48
CA SER A 122 -4.16 19.10 9.71
C SER A 122 -2.65 19.26 9.48
N VAL A 123 -2.14 18.97 8.28
CA VAL A 123 -0.71 18.94 7.98
C VAL A 123 -0.01 20.29 8.19
N ASP A 124 -0.71 21.42 8.01
CA ASP A 124 -0.17 22.75 8.28
C ASP A 124 0.07 22.98 9.77
N ARG A 125 -0.87 22.55 10.62
CA ARG A 125 -0.71 22.59 12.07
C ARG A 125 0.40 21.65 12.51
N PHE A 126 0.37 20.40 12.03
CA PHE A 126 1.40 19.39 12.30
C PHE A 126 2.80 19.90 11.97
N SER A 127 3.00 20.55 10.80
CA SER A 127 4.29 21.08 10.38
C SER A 127 4.83 22.18 11.30
N ARG A 128 3.94 22.99 11.90
CA ARG A 128 4.34 24.04 12.87
C ARG A 128 4.68 23.46 14.23
N GLU A 129 3.92 22.47 14.69
CA GLU A 129 4.14 21.81 15.99
C GLU A 129 5.35 20.87 15.96
N HIS A 130 5.63 20.27 14.80
CA HIS A 130 6.66 19.26 14.62
C HIS A 130 7.58 19.55 13.40
N PRO A 131 8.35 20.65 13.42
CA PRO A 131 9.14 21.08 12.26
C PRO A 131 10.18 20.05 11.80
N LEU A 132 10.73 19.26 12.73
CA LEU A 132 11.74 18.23 12.43
C LEU A 132 11.15 16.88 12.00
N TRP A 133 9.81 16.73 11.98
CA TRP A 133 9.12 15.45 11.73
C TRP A 133 8.79 15.22 10.25
N GLY A 134 9.50 15.89 9.34
CA GLY A 134 9.43 15.60 7.91
C GLY A 134 9.87 14.18 7.57
N MET A 135 9.46 13.69 6.41
CA MET A 135 9.80 12.35 5.93
C MET A 135 11.03 12.36 5.01
N PRO A 136 11.97 11.40 5.14
CA PRO A 136 11.96 10.26 6.07
C PRO A 136 12.15 10.67 7.54
N TYR A 137 11.28 10.16 8.41
CA TYR A 137 11.27 10.49 9.84
C TYR A 137 12.52 9.96 10.54
N ALA A 138 13.12 10.78 11.41
CA ALA A 138 14.32 10.43 12.19
C ALA A 138 15.52 9.94 11.34
N MET A 139 15.55 10.30 10.06
CA MET A 139 16.53 9.86 9.08
C MET A 139 17.01 11.05 8.24
N PRO A 140 18.19 10.99 7.60
CA PRO A 140 18.69 12.10 6.81
C PRO A 140 17.79 12.42 5.62
N ASN A 141 17.99 13.60 5.04
CA ASN A 141 17.29 14.00 3.83
C ASN A 141 17.53 13.02 2.68
N LEU A 142 16.55 12.97 1.78
CA LEU A 142 16.74 12.25 0.53
C LEU A 142 17.86 12.93 -0.29
N PRO A 143 18.70 12.14 -0.99
CA PRO A 143 19.58 12.68 -2.01
C PRO A 143 18.78 13.56 -2.98
N GLN A 144 19.37 14.69 -3.41
CA GLN A 144 18.66 15.70 -4.17
C GLN A 144 18.00 15.14 -5.45
N GLN A 145 18.66 14.18 -6.12
CA GLN A 145 18.11 13.52 -7.29
C GLN A 145 16.86 12.68 -6.96
N GLU A 146 16.91 11.88 -5.88
CA GLU A 146 15.75 11.08 -5.44
C GLU A 146 14.57 11.97 -5.05
N TYR A 147 14.83 13.07 -4.35
CA TYR A 147 13.82 14.07 -4.00
C TYR A 147 13.16 14.65 -5.26
N ARG A 148 13.96 15.11 -6.23
CA ARG A 148 13.44 15.71 -7.47
C ARG A 148 12.61 14.72 -8.29
N THR A 149 13.03 13.46 -8.39
CA THR A 149 12.25 12.42 -9.07
C THR A 149 10.90 12.21 -8.41
N LEU A 150 10.86 12.11 -7.07
CA LEU A 150 9.60 11.94 -6.33
C LEU A 150 8.68 13.15 -6.48
N VAL A 151 9.21 14.36 -6.33
CA VAL A 151 8.42 15.59 -6.47
C VAL A 151 7.87 15.74 -7.90
N SER A 152 8.69 15.45 -8.92
CA SER A 152 8.24 15.50 -10.32
C SER A 152 7.11 14.50 -10.58
N TRP A 153 7.23 13.28 -10.06
CA TRP A 153 6.20 12.26 -10.18
C TRP A 153 4.91 12.64 -9.43
N LEU A 154 5.02 13.22 -8.23
CA LEU A 154 3.87 13.74 -7.48
C LEU A 154 3.19 14.90 -8.22
N ALA A 155 3.96 15.85 -8.77
CA ALA A 155 3.44 16.95 -9.58
C ALA A 155 2.68 16.45 -10.81
N GLN A 156 3.09 15.32 -11.40
CA GLN A 156 2.39 14.67 -12.51
C GLN A 156 1.13 13.89 -12.08
N GLY A 157 0.75 13.94 -10.81
CA GLY A 157 -0.43 13.29 -10.25
C GLY A 157 -0.18 11.87 -9.76
N ALA A 158 1.08 11.53 -9.45
CA ALA A 158 1.47 10.22 -8.93
C ALA A 158 0.97 9.03 -9.78
N LYS A 159 0.93 9.22 -11.11
CA LYS A 159 0.41 8.21 -12.04
C LYS A 159 1.23 6.93 -11.95
N ALA A 160 0.55 5.80 -11.91
CA ALA A 160 1.14 4.48 -12.02
C ALA A 160 0.62 3.81 -13.31
N PRO A 161 1.46 3.02 -14.00
CA PRO A 161 0.98 2.18 -15.09
C PRO A 161 -0.05 1.19 -14.55
N ALA A 162 -1.04 0.84 -15.38
CA ALA A 162 -1.96 -0.23 -15.04
C ALA A 162 -1.19 -1.55 -14.83
N PRO A 163 -1.66 -2.44 -13.93
CA PRO A 163 -1.08 -3.77 -13.79
C PRO A 163 -1.05 -4.48 -15.14
N ALA A 164 0.08 -5.09 -15.47
CA ALA A 164 0.17 -5.89 -16.67
C ALA A 164 -0.73 -7.12 -16.55
N GLY A 165 -1.41 -7.48 -17.64
CA GLY A 165 -2.12 -8.74 -17.75
C GLY A 165 -1.16 -9.94 -17.82
N PRO A 166 -1.69 -11.17 -17.75
CA PRO A 166 -0.89 -12.38 -17.86
C PRO A 166 -0.15 -12.46 -19.20
N SER A 167 1.07 -13.01 -19.20
CA SER A 167 1.81 -13.26 -20.44
C SER A 167 1.09 -14.26 -21.33
N ILE A 168 1.12 -14.05 -22.64
CA ILE A 168 0.45 -14.92 -23.63
C ILE A 168 0.93 -16.38 -23.51
N THR A 169 2.22 -16.57 -23.17
CA THR A 169 2.85 -17.89 -23.03
C THR A 169 2.27 -18.73 -21.90
N VAL A 170 1.68 -18.11 -20.87
CA VAL A 170 1.15 -18.82 -19.71
C VAL A 170 -0.35 -19.07 -19.78
N LEU A 171 -1.07 -18.40 -20.69
CA LEU A 171 -2.52 -18.56 -20.83
C LEU A 171 -2.98 -20.02 -20.98
N PRO A 172 -2.30 -20.90 -21.74
CA PRO A 172 -2.68 -22.31 -21.80
C PRO A 172 -2.58 -23.03 -20.46
N GLN A 173 -1.55 -22.72 -19.66
CA GLN A 173 -1.36 -23.30 -18.32
C GLN A 173 -2.44 -22.80 -17.36
N ILE A 174 -2.73 -21.49 -17.39
CA ILE A 174 -3.81 -20.90 -16.59
C ILE A 174 -5.13 -21.60 -16.92
N ASN A 175 -5.50 -21.72 -18.19
CA ASN A 175 -6.74 -22.38 -18.61
C ASN A 175 -6.81 -23.85 -18.18
N GLN A 176 -5.68 -24.57 -18.21
CA GLN A 176 -5.61 -25.95 -17.73
C GLN A 176 -5.93 -26.04 -16.23
N TRP A 177 -5.32 -25.17 -15.42
CA TRP A 177 -5.56 -25.13 -13.97
C TRP A 177 -6.97 -24.66 -13.63
N GLU A 178 -7.49 -23.65 -14.31
CA GLU A 178 -8.87 -23.17 -14.15
C GLU A 178 -9.87 -24.29 -14.45
N ASN A 179 -9.70 -25.03 -15.56
CA ASN A 179 -10.57 -26.15 -15.90
C ASN A 179 -10.49 -27.31 -14.89
N PHE A 180 -9.31 -27.56 -14.33
CA PHE A 180 -9.13 -28.58 -13.29
C PHE A 180 -9.77 -28.15 -11.97
N LEU A 181 -9.50 -26.94 -11.51
CA LEU A 181 -9.91 -26.47 -10.18
C LEU A 181 -11.42 -26.23 -10.09
N ASN A 182 -12.08 -25.89 -11.21
CA ASN A 182 -13.48 -25.49 -11.24
C ASN A 182 -14.46 -26.63 -11.63
N GLN A 183 -14.07 -27.91 -11.67
CA GLN A 183 -15.06 -28.97 -11.97
C GLN A 183 -16.07 -29.18 -10.84
N SER A 184 -17.26 -29.65 -11.21
CA SER A 184 -18.42 -29.70 -10.32
C SER A 184 -18.60 -30.99 -9.52
N SER A 185 -17.84 -32.06 -9.81
CA SER A 185 -18.00 -33.34 -9.10
C SER A 185 -17.60 -33.24 -7.63
N SER A 186 -18.25 -34.01 -6.74
CA SER A 186 -17.95 -33.99 -5.31
C SER A 186 -16.49 -34.32 -5.00
N LYS A 187 -15.90 -35.28 -5.75
CA LYS A 187 -14.47 -35.62 -5.64
C LYS A 187 -13.61 -34.41 -6.01
N GLN A 188 -13.89 -33.75 -7.13
CA GLN A 188 -13.07 -32.62 -7.56
C GLN A 188 -13.20 -31.44 -6.61
N ARG A 189 -14.40 -31.12 -6.12
CA ARG A 189 -14.60 -30.07 -5.11
C ARG A 189 -13.76 -30.30 -3.85
N LEU A 190 -13.69 -31.54 -3.36
CA LEU A 190 -12.86 -31.89 -2.21
C LEU A 190 -11.36 -31.69 -2.51
N VAL A 191 -10.89 -32.15 -3.67
CA VAL A 191 -9.48 -32.01 -4.08
C VAL A 191 -9.10 -30.55 -4.30
N SER A 192 -9.89 -29.78 -5.06
CA SER A 192 -9.65 -28.35 -5.30
C SER A 192 -9.63 -27.56 -4.00
N ARG A 193 -10.54 -27.88 -3.06
CA ARG A 193 -10.54 -27.27 -1.72
C ARG A 193 -9.25 -27.59 -0.97
N TYR A 194 -8.83 -28.86 -0.94
CA TYR A 194 -7.58 -29.26 -0.31
C TYR A 194 -6.37 -28.50 -0.90
N LEU A 195 -6.26 -28.46 -2.23
CA LEU A 195 -5.19 -27.72 -2.90
C LEU A 195 -5.21 -26.23 -2.57
N TYR A 196 -6.38 -25.61 -2.59
CA TYR A 196 -6.54 -24.21 -2.21
C TYR A 196 -6.07 -23.97 -0.77
N GLU A 197 -6.56 -24.74 0.20
CA GLU A 197 -6.22 -24.59 1.62
C GLU A 197 -4.72 -24.76 1.91
N HIS A 198 -3.97 -25.45 1.04
CA HIS A 198 -2.52 -25.63 1.18
C HIS A 198 -1.68 -24.66 0.33
N LEU A 199 -2.26 -24.04 -0.70
CA LEU A 199 -1.53 -23.22 -1.67
C LEU A 199 -1.95 -21.75 -1.70
N PHE A 200 -3.03 -21.33 -1.03
CA PHE A 200 -3.55 -19.96 -1.14
C PHE A 200 -2.59 -18.87 -0.63
N HIS A 201 -1.64 -19.23 0.23
CA HIS A 201 -0.59 -18.33 0.70
C HIS A 201 0.61 -18.24 -0.25
N ALA A 202 0.74 -19.17 -1.20
CA ALA A 202 1.87 -19.23 -2.11
C ALA A 202 1.68 -18.29 -3.31
N HIS A 203 2.82 -17.87 -3.86
CA HIS A 203 2.88 -17.27 -5.19
C HIS A 203 3.27 -18.35 -6.19
N ILE A 204 2.49 -18.51 -7.24
CA ILE A 204 2.65 -19.52 -8.28
C ILE A 204 3.43 -18.90 -9.44
N HIS A 205 4.51 -19.56 -9.84
CA HIS A 205 5.27 -19.22 -11.04
C HIS A 205 5.02 -20.31 -12.08
N PHE A 206 4.61 -19.92 -13.28
CA PHE A 206 4.38 -20.86 -14.38
C PHE A 206 5.67 -21.11 -15.15
N ALA A 207 5.89 -22.36 -15.57
CA ALA A 207 7.04 -22.70 -16.37
C ALA A 207 7.04 -21.88 -17.68
N GLY A 208 8.17 -21.23 -17.99
CA GLY A 208 8.30 -20.37 -19.17
C GLY A 208 7.69 -18.98 -19.04
N SER A 209 7.20 -18.59 -17.84
CA SER A 209 6.83 -17.20 -17.57
C SER A 209 8.08 -16.33 -17.29
N PRO A 210 8.00 -15.00 -17.52
CA PRO A 210 9.00 -14.06 -17.07
C PRO A 210 9.37 -14.23 -15.58
N VAL A 211 10.63 -13.95 -15.24
CA VAL A 211 11.19 -14.16 -13.88
C VAL A 211 10.41 -13.43 -12.77
N ARG A 212 9.75 -12.31 -13.10
CA ARG A 212 9.00 -11.48 -12.16
C ARG A 212 7.48 -11.59 -12.32
N GLU A 213 7.00 -12.66 -12.94
CA GLU A 213 5.58 -12.89 -13.16
C GLU A 213 5.06 -14.00 -12.24
N PHE A 214 4.26 -13.59 -11.26
CA PHE A 214 3.71 -14.46 -10.23
C PHE A 214 2.20 -14.34 -10.13
N TYR A 215 1.57 -15.45 -9.78
CA TYR A 215 0.13 -15.60 -9.71
C TYR A 215 -0.30 -16.00 -8.30
N ARG A 216 -1.52 -15.64 -7.92
CA ARG A 216 -2.16 -16.10 -6.69
C ARG A 216 -3.29 -17.05 -7.06
N LEU A 217 -3.41 -18.13 -6.28
CA LEU A 217 -4.61 -18.95 -6.32
C LEU A 217 -5.67 -18.30 -5.43
N VAL A 218 -6.82 -17.99 -6.00
CA VAL A 218 -7.93 -17.30 -5.31
C VAL A 218 -9.23 -18.09 -5.41
N ARG A 219 -10.16 -17.80 -4.51
CA ARG A 219 -11.56 -18.21 -4.66
C ARG A 219 -12.34 -17.00 -5.14
N SER A 220 -13.17 -17.17 -6.17
CA SER A 220 -13.95 -16.08 -6.76
C SER A 220 -15.43 -16.43 -6.80
N THR A 221 -16.32 -15.43 -6.66
CA THR A 221 -17.75 -15.59 -6.98
C THR A 221 -17.99 -15.55 -8.49
N THR A 222 -17.09 -14.94 -9.26
CA THR A 222 -17.13 -14.89 -10.73
C THR A 222 -16.38 -16.07 -11.35
N PRO A 223 -16.86 -16.59 -12.51
CA PRO A 223 -16.20 -17.68 -13.21
C PRO A 223 -14.92 -17.24 -13.94
N SER A 224 -14.14 -18.24 -14.38
CA SER A 224 -12.92 -18.01 -15.19
C SER A 224 -13.21 -17.15 -16.44
N GLY A 225 -12.30 -16.23 -16.75
CA GLY A 225 -12.43 -15.27 -17.85
C GLY A 225 -13.19 -13.98 -17.52
N GLN A 226 -13.81 -13.88 -16.33
CA GLN A 226 -14.41 -12.64 -15.83
C GLN A 226 -13.48 -11.94 -14.83
N PRO A 227 -13.67 -10.63 -14.57
CA PRO A 227 -12.96 -9.94 -13.49
C PRO A 227 -13.12 -10.69 -12.16
N ILE A 228 -12.00 -10.90 -11.46
CA ILE A 228 -11.97 -11.67 -10.21
C ILE A 228 -12.74 -10.92 -9.14
N ASP A 229 -13.71 -11.60 -8.54
CA ASP A 229 -14.46 -11.15 -7.36
C ASP A 229 -14.07 -12.06 -6.18
N GLU A 230 -12.91 -11.77 -5.59
CA GLU A 230 -12.28 -12.61 -4.57
C GLU A 230 -13.16 -12.74 -3.32
N ILE A 231 -13.37 -13.99 -2.90
CA ILE A 231 -13.98 -14.36 -1.62
C ILE A 231 -12.87 -14.33 -0.56
N PRO A 232 -12.94 -13.44 0.44
CA PRO A 232 -11.91 -13.35 1.47
C PRO A 232 -11.80 -14.65 2.26
N THR A 233 -10.60 -15.22 2.35
CA THR A 233 -10.25 -16.23 3.34
C THR A 233 -10.02 -15.52 4.68
N VAL A 234 -10.60 -16.07 5.75
CA VAL A 234 -10.47 -15.54 7.12
C VAL A 234 -9.07 -15.82 7.65
#